data_AF-A0A8T7L8Y9-F1
#
_entry.id   AF-A0A8T7L8Y9-F1
#
_cell.length_a   1.000
_cell.length_b   1.000
_cell.length_c   1.000
_cell.angle_alpha   90.00
_cell.angle_beta   90.00
_cell.angle_gamma   90.00
#
_symmetry.space_group_name_H-M   'P 1'
#
loop_
_entity.id
_entity.type
_entity.pdbx_description
1 polymer ?
#
loop_
_entity_poly.entity_id
_entity_poly.type
_entity_poly.pdbx_seq_one_letter_code
_entity_poly.pdbx_strand_id
1 'polypeptide(L)'
;MAPEEVVAQVCAHYLEIVQWMQERMIKGSPRCPGDEAFYLAGAYLKHARILYSQGRFAGVLRADHQVQVRYFSEDGRRCLVIDHQTQRRMATYDRRAGVRLHTQDLGDGMMIFQMVYDSNLHRWKLEAFIQELPPGWGYSTTPGRVLLSLHLPDAGGRDN
;
A
#
# COMPACT_ATOMS: atom_id res chain seq x y z
N MET A 1 -11.46 -9.61 17.84
CA MET A 1 -11.16 -9.90 16.42
C MET A 1 -12.36 -9.46 15.59
N ALA A 2 -12.15 -8.89 14.40
CA ALA A 2 -13.25 -8.57 13.50
C ALA A 2 -13.89 -9.85 12.92
N PRO A 3 -15.17 -9.81 12.50
CA PRO A 3 -15.80 -10.93 11.81
C PRO A 3 -15.04 -11.31 10.53
N GLU A 4 -15.05 -12.60 10.18
CA GLU A 4 -14.33 -13.12 9.01
C GLU A 4 -14.80 -12.48 7.70
N GLU A 5 -16.10 -12.21 7.58
CA GLU A 5 -16.70 -11.53 6.43
C GLU A 5 -16.12 -10.12 6.23
N VAL A 6 -15.91 -9.38 7.33
CA VAL A 6 -15.32 -8.03 7.27
C VAL A 6 -13.87 -8.12 6.83
N VAL A 7 -13.10 -9.09 7.34
CA VAL A 7 -11.71 -9.32 6.93
C VAL A 7 -11.63 -9.66 5.44
N ALA A 8 -12.50 -10.56 4.96
CA ALA A 8 -12.58 -10.92 3.54
C ALA A 8 -12.91 -9.70 2.66
N GLN A 9 -13.85 -8.86 3.11
CA GLN A 9 -14.22 -7.63 2.41
C GLN A 9 -13.06 -6.62 2.33
N VAL A 10 -12.31 -6.43 3.44
CA VAL A 10 -11.12 -5.57 3.44
C VAL A 10 -10.08 -6.08 2.44
N CYS A 11 -9.78 -7.38 2.44
CA CYS A 11 -8.85 -7.99 1.49
C CYS A 11 -9.29 -7.79 0.04
N ALA A 12 -10.56 -8.05 -0.27
CA ALA A 12 -11.09 -7.90 -1.61
C ALA A 12 -10.99 -6.44 -2.11
N HIS A 13 -11.45 -5.48 -1.30
CA HIS A 13 -11.37 -4.07 -1.65
C HIS A 13 -9.93 -3.57 -1.77
N TYR A 14 -9.00 -4.04 -0.91
CA TYR A 14 -7.58 -3.71 -1.02
C TYR A 14 -6.99 -4.15 -2.37
N LEU A 15 -7.20 -5.41 -2.75
CA LEU A 15 -6.68 -5.95 -4.01
C LEU A 15 -7.29 -5.24 -5.23
N GLU A 16 -8.57 -4.89 -5.17
CA GLU A 16 -9.23 -4.10 -6.20
C GLU A 16 -8.61 -2.69 -6.32
N ILE A 17 -8.29 -2.04 -5.19
CA ILE A 17 -7.57 -0.75 -5.19
C ILE A 17 -6.19 -0.89 -5.83
N VAL A 18 -5.44 -1.96 -5.50
CA VAL A 18 -4.11 -2.23 -6.09
C VAL A 18 -4.23 -2.40 -7.61
N GLN A 19 -5.18 -3.19 -8.07
CA GLN A 19 -5.45 -3.37 -9.51
C GLN A 19 -5.80 -2.05 -10.17
N TRP A 20 -6.74 -1.29 -9.60
CA TRP A 20 -7.15 0.02 -10.13
C TRP A 20 -5.95 0.98 -10.24
N MET A 21 -5.09 1.04 -9.21
CA MET A 21 -3.88 1.88 -9.24
C MET A 21 -2.95 1.48 -10.39
N GLN A 22 -2.72 0.19 -10.62
CA GLN A 22 -1.87 -0.30 -11.71
C GLN A 22 -2.46 0.06 -13.09
N GLU A 23 -3.75 -0.18 -13.28
CA GLU A 23 -4.44 0.13 -14.54
C GLU A 23 -4.42 1.63 -14.84
N ARG A 24 -4.61 2.45 -13.81
CA ARG A 24 -4.59 3.90 -13.92
C ARG A 24 -3.23 4.44 -14.36
N MET A 25 -2.13 3.85 -13.87
CA MET A 25 -0.78 4.25 -14.27
C MET A 25 -0.52 4.01 -15.76
N ILE A 26 -1.10 2.95 -16.34
CA ILE A 26 -0.96 2.60 -17.76
C ILE A 26 -1.87 3.45 -18.64
N LYS A 27 -3.16 3.54 -18.29
CA LYS A 27 -4.20 4.13 -19.17
C LYS A 27 -4.13 5.66 -19.28
N GLY A 28 -3.33 6.33 -18.46
CA GLY A 28 -3.24 7.80 -18.47
C GLY A 28 -4.32 8.46 -17.61
N SER A 29 -4.54 9.77 -17.82
CA SER A 29 -5.53 10.57 -17.08
C SER A 29 -6.89 9.85 -17.02
N PRO A 30 -7.59 9.84 -15.87
CA PRO A 30 -8.84 9.10 -15.75
C PRO A 30 -9.87 9.57 -16.77
N ARG A 31 -10.65 8.62 -17.30
CA ARG A 31 -11.81 8.92 -18.15
C ARG A 31 -12.85 9.78 -17.43
N CYS A 32 -12.87 9.76 -16.10
CA CYS A 32 -13.76 10.55 -15.25
C CYS A 32 -12.95 11.19 -14.10
N PRO A 33 -12.94 12.53 -13.98
CA PRO A 33 -12.40 13.21 -12.80
C PRO A 33 -13.11 12.72 -11.54
N GLY A 34 -12.35 12.40 -10.48
CA GLY A 34 -12.91 12.07 -9.15
C GLY A 34 -12.99 10.57 -8.83
N ASP A 35 -12.67 9.68 -9.77
CA ASP A 35 -12.63 8.23 -9.54
C ASP A 35 -11.64 7.84 -8.41
N GLU A 36 -10.63 8.67 -8.14
CA GLU A 36 -9.69 8.40 -7.03
C GLU A 36 -10.37 8.41 -5.67
N ALA A 37 -11.42 9.24 -5.50
CA ALA A 37 -12.13 9.32 -4.23
C ALA A 37 -12.98 8.08 -3.94
N PHE A 38 -13.23 7.23 -4.94
CA PHE A 38 -13.89 5.94 -4.73
C PHE A 38 -12.95 4.93 -4.03
N TYR A 39 -11.66 4.95 -4.37
CA TYR A 39 -10.66 3.99 -3.90
C TYR A 39 -9.78 4.52 -2.76
N LEU A 40 -9.53 5.83 -2.74
CA LEU A 40 -8.55 6.47 -1.87
C LEU A 40 -9.21 7.51 -0.96
N ALA A 41 -8.62 7.68 0.22
CA ALA A 41 -9.02 8.67 1.22
C ALA A 41 -7.79 9.35 1.84
N GLY A 42 -8.04 10.37 2.65
CA GLY A 42 -7.04 10.96 3.55
C GLY A 42 -5.72 11.38 2.88
N ALA A 43 -4.62 11.02 3.54
CA ALA A 43 -3.26 11.37 3.11
C ALA A 43 -2.91 10.71 1.77
N TYR A 44 -3.36 9.47 1.54
CA TYR A 44 -3.06 8.74 0.33
C TYR A 44 -3.72 9.37 -0.90
N LEU A 45 -4.98 9.80 -0.80
CA LEU A 45 -5.66 10.53 -1.89
C LEU A 45 -4.94 11.84 -2.24
N LYS A 46 -4.48 12.59 -1.22
CA LYS A 46 -3.70 13.82 -1.44
C LYS A 46 -2.40 13.50 -2.18
N HIS A 47 -1.67 12.47 -1.74
CA HIS A 47 -0.42 12.07 -2.38
C HIS A 47 -0.63 11.59 -3.83
N ALA A 48 -1.65 10.76 -4.05
CA ALA A 48 -2.01 10.25 -5.37
C ALA A 48 -2.34 11.38 -6.37
N ARG A 49 -3.03 12.43 -5.94
CA ARG A 49 -3.30 13.60 -6.80
C ARG A 49 -2.03 14.33 -7.24
N ILE A 50 -1.01 14.41 -6.37
CA ILE A 50 0.29 14.99 -6.70
C ILE A 50 1.03 14.06 -7.68
N LEU A 51 1.13 12.78 -7.35
CA LEU A 51 1.83 11.79 -8.18
C LEU A 51 1.21 11.67 -9.58
N TYR A 52 -0.12 11.64 -9.70
CA TYR A 52 -0.79 11.43 -10.99
C TYR A 52 -0.85 12.67 -11.87
N SER A 53 -0.73 13.86 -11.29
CA SER A 53 -0.67 15.12 -12.05
C SER A 53 0.71 15.38 -12.64
N GLN A 54 1.72 14.62 -12.24
CA GLN A 54 3.12 14.85 -12.60
C GLN A 54 3.71 13.64 -13.34
N GLY A 55 4.65 13.91 -14.25
CA GLY A 55 5.53 12.89 -14.79
C GLY A 55 5.21 12.41 -16.21
N ARG A 56 6.24 12.49 -17.06
CA ARG A 56 6.30 11.81 -18.37
C ARG A 56 6.36 10.30 -18.22
N PHE A 57 6.89 9.80 -17.11
CA PHE A 57 7.11 8.39 -16.86
C PHE A 57 6.12 7.85 -15.83
N ALA A 58 5.64 6.63 -16.03
CA ALA A 58 4.80 5.91 -15.09
C ALA A 58 5.47 4.59 -14.69
N GLY A 59 5.59 4.35 -13.39
CA GLY A 59 5.97 3.06 -12.84
C GLY A 59 4.73 2.21 -12.58
N VAL A 60 4.76 0.96 -13.04
CA VAL A 60 3.74 -0.06 -12.75
C VAL A 60 4.41 -1.20 -12.01
N LEU A 61 4.04 -1.35 -10.74
CA LEU A 61 4.48 -2.46 -9.90
C LEU A 61 3.59 -3.68 -10.17
N ARG A 62 4.21 -4.84 -10.33
CA ARG A 62 3.56 -6.16 -10.27
C ARG A 62 4.19 -6.97 -9.16
N ALA A 63 3.38 -7.70 -8.41
CA ALA A 63 3.80 -8.61 -7.37
C ALA A 63 2.72 -9.67 -7.16
N ASP A 64 3.09 -10.79 -6.54
CA ASP A 64 2.13 -11.70 -5.92
C ASP A 64 1.82 -11.17 -4.51
N HIS A 65 0.54 -11.11 -4.17
CA HIS A 65 0.06 -10.45 -2.95
C HIS A 65 -0.46 -11.49 -1.94
N GLN A 66 0.12 -11.49 -0.74
CA GLN A 66 -0.42 -12.20 0.42
C GLN A 66 -0.82 -11.19 1.48
N VAL A 67 -2.12 -10.99 1.64
CA VAL A 67 -2.71 -9.91 2.43
C VAL A 67 -3.12 -10.41 3.81
N GLN A 68 -2.76 -9.67 4.85
CA GLN A 68 -3.24 -9.85 6.22
C GLN A 68 -3.89 -8.57 6.74
N VAL A 69 -5.00 -8.72 7.46
CA VAL A 69 -5.70 -7.59 8.11
C VAL A 69 -5.51 -7.69 9.62
N ARG A 70 -5.15 -6.56 10.23
CA ARG A 70 -4.87 -6.44 11.66
C ARG A 70 -5.40 -5.12 12.21
N TYR A 71 -5.46 -5.02 13.54
CA TYR A 71 -5.68 -3.78 14.29
C TYR A 71 -6.88 -2.95 13.79
N PHE A 72 -8.09 -3.48 13.98
CA PHE A 72 -9.28 -2.66 13.82
C PHE A 72 -9.36 -1.62 14.93
N SER A 73 -9.71 -0.39 14.59
CA SER A 73 -10.02 0.67 15.57
C SER A 73 -11.25 0.28 16.40
N GLU A 74 -11.43 0.94 17.55
CA GLU A 74 -12.56 0.67 18.46
C GLU A 74 -13.92 0.88 17.78
N ASP A 75 -14.03 1.86 16.88
CA ASP A 75 -15.23 2.14 16.09
C ASP A 75 -15.40 1.22 14.88
N GLY A 76 -14.44 0.31 14.63
CA GLY A 76 -14.43 -0.61 13.49
C GLY A 76 -14.28 0.06 12.13
N ARG A 77 -13.95 1.37 12.07
CA ARG A 77 -13.88 2.12 10.81
C ARG A 77 -12.50 2.16 10.18
N ARG A 78 -11.47 1.73 10.90
CA ARG A 78 -10.09 1.68 10.39
C ARG A 78 -9.47 0.33 10.68
N CYS A 79 -8.54 -0.08 9.82
CA CYS A 79 -7.71 -1.25 10.05
C CYS A 79 -6.34 -1.10 9.39
N LEU A 80 -5.39 -1.93 9.80
CA LEU A 80 -4.11 -2.09 9.12
C LEU A 80 -4.15 -3.26 8.15
N VAL A 81 -3.63 -3.04 6.95
CA VAL A 81 -3.40 -4.05 5.93
C VAL A 81 -1.90 -4.24 5.78
N ILE A 82 -1.47 -5.49 5.93
CA ILE A 82 -0.09 -5.93 5.72
C ILE A 82 -0.09 -6.74 4.44
N ASP A 83 0.58 -6.25 3.41
CA ASP A 83 0.69 -6.89 2.11
C ASP A 83 2.11 -7.43 1.93
N HIS A 84 2.24 -8.74 1.98
CA HIS A 84 3.47 -9.44 1.63
C HIS A 84 3.52 -9.58 0.12
N GLN A 85 4.46 -8.86 -0.48
CA GLN A 85 4.62 -8.79 -1.92
C GLN A 85 5.84 -9.62 -2.33
N THR A 86 5.63 -10.67 -3.13
CA THR A 86 6.71 -11.46 -3.70
C THR A 86 6.83 -11.25 -5.21
N GLN A 87 8.00 -11.55 -5.77
CA GLN A 87 8.30 -11.36 -7.19
C GLN A 87 8.06 -9.91 -7.68
N ARG A 88 8.38 -8.92 -6.83
CA ARG A 88 8.11 -7.51 -7.15
C ARG A 88 8.91 -7.05 -8.35
N ARG A 89 8.22 -6.61 -9.39
CA ARG A 89 8.82 -6.07 -10.61
C ARG A 89 8.18 -4.74 -10.95
N MET A 90 9.01 -3.72 -11.15
CA MET A 90 8.60 -2.40 -11.61
C MET A 90 8.85 -2.27 -13.11
N ALA A 91 7.80 -2.04 -13.88
CA ALA A 91 7.91 -1.65 -15.28
C ALA A 91 7.73 -0.13 -15.43
N THR A 92 8.70 0.54 -16.03
CA THR A 92 8.63 1.98 -16.30
C THR A 92 8.20 2.22 -17.74
N TYR A 93 7.20 3.07 -17.93
CA TYR A 93 6.63 3.43 -19.24
C TYR A 93 6.86 4.92 -19.53
N ASP A 94 7.13 5.26 -20.79
CA ASP A 94 6.90 6.62 -21.30
C ASP A 94 5.40 6.77 -21.60
N ARG A 95 4.70 7.60 -20.82
CA ARG A 95 3.25 7.77 -20.95
C ARG A 95 2.84 8.40 -22.29
N ARG A 96 3.71 9.23 -22.89
CA ARG A 96 3.42 9.91 -24.15
C ARG A 96 3.58 8.96 -25.33
N ALA A 97 4.67 8.19 -25.34
CA ALA A 97 4.94 7.23 -26.39
C ALA A 97 4.15 5.91 -26.21
N GLY A 98 3.65 5.64 -25.01
CA GLY A 98 2.95 4.39 -24.70
C GLY A 98 3.86 3.17 -24.70
N VAL A 99 5.18 3.38 -24.57
CA VAL A 99 6.18 2.31 -24.67
C VAL A 99 6.81 2.01 -23.31
N ARG A 100 7.11 0.73 -23.07
CA ARG A 100 7.88 0.29 -21.92
C ARG A 100 9.35 0.62 -22.14
N LEU A 101 9.96 1.31 -21.19
CA LEU A 101 11.36 1.74 -21.25
C LEU A 101 12.28 0.76 -20.52
N HIS A 102 11.90 0.34 -19.32
CA HIS A 102 12.76 -0.45 -18.45
C HIS A 102 11.94 -1.35 -17.51
N THR A 103 12.60 -2.38 -17.00
CA THR A 103 12.05 -3.26 -15.96
C THR A 103 13.11 -3.50 -14.92
N GLN A 104 12.75 -3.26 -13.66
CA GLN A 104 13.61 -3.51 -12.52
C GLN A 104 12.96 -4.56 -11.62
N ASP A 105 13.75 -5.53 -11.19
CA ASP A 105 13.40 -6.43 -10.08
C ASP A 105 13.67 -5.70 -8.76
N LEU A 106 12.69 -5.71 -7.86
CA LEU A 106 12.77 -5.02 -6.57
C LEU A 106 12.99 -5.97 -5.39
N GLY A 107 13.04 -7.29 -5.65
CA GLY A 107 13.03 -8.31 -4.60
C GLY A 107 11.70 -8.36 -3.84
N ASP A 108 11.59 -9.25 -2.87
CA ASP A 108 10.37 -9.34 -2.05
C ASP A 108 10.29 -8.20 -1.04
N GLY A 109 9.08 -7.83 -0.62
CA GLY A 109 8.86 -6.75 0.35
C GLY A 109 7.57 -6.89 1.12
N MET A 110 7.41 -6.09 2.17
CA MET A 110 6.19 -6.04 2.95
C MET A 110 5.74 -4.60 3.12
N MET A 111 4.50 -4.33 2.74
CA MET A 111 3.92 -3.00 2.75
C MET A 111 2.83 -2.92 3.82
N ILE A 112 2.86 -1.87 4.64
CA ILE A 112 1.83 -1.62 5.64
C ILE A 112 1.02 -0.39 5.23
N PHE A 113 -0.29 -0.59 5.14
CA PHE A 113 -1.26 0.45 4.83
C PHE A 113 -2.31 0.55 5.93
N GLN A 114 -2.91 1.72 6.03
CA GLN A 114 -4.15 1.93 6.77
C GLN A 114 -5.30 2.05 5.80
N MET A 115 -6.38 1.31 6.07
CA MET A 115 -7.64 1.42 5.36
C MET A 115 -8.70 2.05 6.26
N VAL A 116 -9.65 2.75 5.63
CA VAL A 116 -10.80 3.38 6.27
C VAL A 116 -12.09 2.95 5.58
N TYR A 117 -13.13 2.66 6.36
CA TYR A 117 -14.44 2.34 5.85
C TYR A 117 -15.24 3.61 5.56
N ASP A 118 -15.72 3.75 4.33
CA ASP A 118 -16.67 4.77 3.93
C ASP A 118 -18.10 4.22 4.02
N SER A 119 -18.86 4.73 4.98
CA SER A 119 -20.25 4.32 5.22
C SER A 119 -21.22 4.74 4.11
N ASN A 120 -20.89 5.77 3.32
CA ASN A 120 -21.76 6.25 2.25
C ASN A 120 -21.63 5.36 1.00
N LEU A 121 -20.41 4.87 0.73
CA LEU A 121 -20.12 3.99 -0.40
C LEU A 121 -20.08 2.51 -0.02
N HIS A 122 -20.27 2.19 1.26
CA HIS A 122 -20.16 0.84 1.81
C HIS A 122 -18.87 0.13 1.41
N ARG A 123 -17.73 0.85 1.46
CA ARG A 123 -16.46 0.41 0.88
C ARG A 123 -15.27 0.77 1.75
N TRP A 124 -14.29 -0.13 1.78
CA TRP A 124 -12.97 0.13 2.37
C TRP A 124 -12.07 0.85 1.37
N LYS A 125 -11.44 1.93 1.81
CA LYS A 125 -10.55 2.79 1.01
C LYS A 125 -9.15 2.83 1.60
N LEU A 126 -8.16 3.09 0.77
CA LEU A 126 -6.78 3.29 1.22
C LEU A 126 -6.62 4.71 1.79
N GLU A 127 -6.35 4.84 3.09
CA GLU A 127 -6.25 6.13 3.79
C GLU A 127 -4.81 6.63 3.86
N ALA A 128 -3.86 5.73 4.16
CA ALA A 128 -2.46 6.08 4.32
C ALA A 128 -1.53 4.89 4.01
N PHE A 129 -0.33 5.21 3.53
CA PHE A 129 0.83 4.32 3.57
C PHE A 129 1.55 4.59 4.88
N ILE A 130 1.81 3.53 5.65
CA ILE A 130 2.45 3.62 6.96
C ILE A 130 3.95 3.43 6.79
N GLN A 131 4.36 2.30 6.24
CA GLN A 131 5.77 1.97 6.03
C GLN A 131 5.96 0.78 5.10
N GLU A 132 7.15 0.68 4.53
CA GLU A 132 7.69 -0.53 3.89
C GLU A 132 8.66 -1.17 4.88
N LEU A 133 8.53 -2.48 5.07
CA LEU A 133 9.42 -3.25 5.93
C LEU A 133 10.51 -3.92 5.09
N PRO A 134 11.74 -4.08 5.65
CA PRO A 134 12.83 -4.75 4.95
C PRO A 134 12.46 -6.19 4.54
N PRO A 135 13.07 -6.71 3.46
CA PRO A 135 12.99 -8.12 3.13
C PRO A 135 13.39 -8.98 4.34
N GLY A 136 12.66 -10.06 4.60
CA GLY A 136 12.95 -10.97 5.73
C GLY A 136 12.21 -10.66 7.03
N TRP A 137 11.52 -9.52 7.14
CA TRP A 137 10.70 -9.22 8.32
C TRP A 137 9.52 -10.21 8.43
N GLY A 138 9.40 -10.91 9.57
CA GLY A 138 8.30 -11.85 9.81
C GLY A 138 8.51 -13.30 9.36
N TYR A 139 9.65 -13.66 8.77
CA TYR A 139 10.03 -15.06 8.48
C TYR A 139 10.50 -15.84 9.73
N SER A 140 10.02 -15.47 10.93
CA SER A 140 10.32 -16.22 12.13
C SER A 140 9.30 -17.34 12.28
N THR A 141 9.67 -18.57 11.91
CA THR A 141 8.96 -19.80 12.29
C THR A 141 9.06 -20.08 13.79
N THR A 142 9.83 -19.30 14.53
CA THR A 142 10.00 -19.39 15.98
C THR A 142 9.26 -18.24 16.66
N PRO A 143 8.47 -18.45 17.72
CA PRO A 143 7.94 -17.35 18.54
C PRO A 143 9.10 -16.74 19.36
N GLY A 144 9.98 -16.02 18.68
CA GLY A 144 11.00 -15.20 19.32
C GLY A 144 10.30 -14.04 19.99
N ARG A 145 10.26 -14.04 21.33
CA ARG A 145 9.91 -12.87 22.11
C ARG A 145 10.74 -11.69 21.62
N VAL A 146 10.09 -10.71 21.00
CA VAL A 146 10.67 -9.40 20.79
C VAL A 146 10.89 -8.82 22.18
N LEU A 147 12.13 -8.87 22.67
CA LEU A 147 12.56 -8.04 23.78
C LEU A 147 12.52 -6.61 23.27
N LEU A 148 11.42 -5.90 23.57
CA LEU A 148 11.40 -4.46 23.51
C LEU A 148 12.47 -3.96 24.47
N SER A 149 13.65 -3.63 23.94
CA SER A 149 14.63 -2.86 24.68
C SER A 149 14.01 -1.49 24.90
N LEU A 150 13.48 -1.26 26.11
CA LEU A 150 12.95 0.02 26.59
C LEU A 150 14.05 1.09 26.76
N HIS A 151 15.29 0.76 26.44
CA HIS A 151 16.41 1.69 26.50
C HIS A 151 16.60 2.27 25.11
N LEU A 152 16.05 3.46 24.91
CA LEU A 152 16.55 4.38 23.89
C LEU A 152 18.07 4.53 24.14
N PRO A 153 18.94 4.43 23.12
CA PRO A 153 20.32 4.83 23.30
C PRO A 153 20.34 6.30 23.73
N ASP A 154 21.07 6.60 24.80
CA ASP A 154 21.25 7.97 25.28
C ASP A 154 21.66 8.86 24.11
N ALA A 155 21.02 10.03 24.03
CA ALA A 155 21.29 11.05 23.04
C ALA A 155 22.75 11.52 23.13
N GLY A 156 23.64 10.80 22.47
CA GLY A 156 25.08 10.95 22.57
C GLY A 156 25.76 10.61 21.26
N GLY A 157 25.35 11.29 20.18
CA GLY A 157 25.99 11.18 18.87
C GLY A 157 25.67 12.42 18.04
N ARG A 158 26.42 13.50 18.27
CA ARG A 158 26.55 14.61 17.32
C ARG A 158 27.52 14.14 16.25
N ASP A 159 27.06 14.00 15.01
CA ASP A 159 27.95 13.92 13.86
C ASP A 159 28.44 15.34 13.52
N ASN A 160 29.75 15.54 13.61
CA ASN A 160 30.49 16.63 12.96
C ASN A 160 30.86 16.22 11.54
#